data_AF-A0A963Y2J4-F1
#
_entry.id   AF-A0A963Y2J4-F1
#
_cell.length_a   1.000
_cell.length_b   1.000
_cell.length_c   1.000
_cell.angle_alpha   90.00
_cell.angle_beta   90.00
_cell.angle_gamma   90.00
#
_symmetry.space_group_name_H-M   'P 1'
#
loop_
_entity.id
_entity.type
_entity.pdbx_description
1 polymer ?
#
loop_
_entity_poly.entity_id
_entity_poly.type
_entity_poly.pdbx_seq_one_letter_code
_entity_poly.pdbx_strand_id
1 'polypeptide(L)'
;MLKSVNDMLVETMGPLGPLFAVGALGILLIIAALPTIMKKTVDPFSKFRDATKPTNPSRRDGQPAKKMLRAGRGTDKLDKFATFLEPKSAEEMSSARLTMMRAGYRGKNAVRTFHAVQFILGIFFLLVGIIYAIFASATGEIATTTLVLVIIMPGAIGYYLPKYWVERRVQSRQREIQDGFPDALDMLLVCVEAGQSLDQGIIRVSKELSSGYPALAEEFE
;
A
#
# COMPACT_ATOMS: atom_id res chain seq x y z
N MET A 1 31.76 22.18 -14.30
CA MET A 1 31.28 22.12 -12.90
C MET A 1 31.38 20.71 -12.31
N LEU A 2 30.82 19.67 -12.93
CA LEU A 2 30.89 18.28 -12.43
C LEU A 2 32.32 17.72 -12.23
N LYS A 3 33.27 18.03 -13.12
CA LYS A 3 34.70 17.66 -12.96
C LYS A 3 35.33 18.33 -11.72
N SER A 4 35.12 19.64 -11.56
CA SER A 4 35.61 20.39 -10.40
C SER A 4 35.09 19.86 -9.07
N VAL A 5 33.83 19.40 -9.04
CA VAL A 5 33.19 18.80 -7.86
C VAL A 5 33.76 17.41 -7.60
N ASN A 6 33.95 16.60 -8.64
CA ASN A 6 34.54 15.27 -8.55
C ASN A 6 36.01 15.33 -8.07
N ASP A 7 36.80 16.28 -8.58
CA ASP A 7 38.20 16.46 -8.21
C ASP A 7 38.34 16.93 -6.75
N MET A 8 37.48 17.84 -6.30
CA MET A 8 37.41 18.29 -4.90
C MET A 8 36.98 17.16 -3.93
N LEU A 9 36.10 16.27 -4.37
CA LEU A 9 35.63 15.11 -3.60
C LEU A 9 36.70 14.00 -3.51
N VAL A 10 37.48 13.82 -4.57
CA VAL A 10 38.60 12.88 -4.60
C VAL A 10 39.78 13.38 -3.76
N GLU A 11 40.01 14.70 -3.75
CA GLU A 11 41.10 15.34 -2.99
C GLU A 11 40.85 15.35 -1.47
N THR A 12 39.59 15.45 -1.03
CA THR A 12 39.23 15.50 0.40
C THR A 12 38.92 14.13 1.02
N MET A 13 38.41 13.17 0.23
CA MET A 13 37.88 11.89 0.75
C MET A 13 38.46 10.65 0.03
N GLY A 14 39.48 10.83 -0.80
CA GLY A 14 40.13 9.78 -1.59
C GLY A 14 39.30 9.33 -2.81
N PRO A 15 39.73 8.28 -3.54
CA PRO A 15 39.08 7.80 -4.77
C PRO A 15 37.60 7.40 -4.60
N LEU A 16 37.18 7.13 -3.36
CA LEU A 16 35.81 6.76 -2.99
C LEU A 16 34.97 7.97 -2.53
N GLY A 17 35.52 9.19 -2.50
CA GLY A 17 34.83 10.40 -2.07
C GLY A 17 33.48 10.67 -2.76
N PRO A 18 33.37 10.53 -4.09
CA PRO A 18 32.10 10.68 -4.80
C PRO A 18 31.02 9.68 -4.35
N LEU A 19 31.43 8.46 -3.96
CA LEU A 19 30.54 7.39 -3.51
C LEU A 19 29.98 7.67 -2.12
N PHE A 20 30.83 8.12 -1.19
CA PHE A 20 30.40 8.56 0.14
C PHE A 20 29.52 9.80 0.06
N ALA A 21 29.78 10.73 -0.87
CA ALA A 21 28.95 11.90 -1.05
C ALA A 21 27.55 11.57 -1.59
N VAL A 22 27.43 10.64 -2.54
CA VAL A 22 26.13 10.17 -3.04
C VAL A 22 25.38 9.36 -1.97
N GLY A 23 26.07 8.48 -1.24
CA GLY A 23 25.49 7.75 -0.11
C GLY A 23 25.03 8.67 1.03
N ALA A 24 25.84 9.67 1.37
CA ALA A 24 25.51 10.70 2.36
C ALA A 24 24.37 11.60 1.88
N LEU A 25 24.32 11.97 0.59
CA LEU A 25 23.18 12.71 0.02
C LEU A 25 21.90 11.87 0.06
N GLY A 26 21.97 10.58 -0.24
CA GLY A 26 20.83 9.67 -0.13
C GLY A 26 20.30 9.58 1.30
N ILE A 27 21.20 9.39 2.27
CA ILE A 27 20.86 9.39 3.70
C ILE A 27 20.34 10.76 4.14
N LEU A 28 20.95 11.85 3.68
CA LEU A 28 20.56 13.23 4.01
C LEU A 28 19.21 13.59 3.40
N LEU A 29 18.87 13.12 2.19
CA LEU A 29 17.54 13.30 1.61
C LEU A 29 16.47 12.50 2.36
N ILE A 30 16.81 11.29 2.81
CA ILE A 30 15.92 10.50 3.68
C ILE A 30 15.71 11.24 5.02
N ILE A 31 16.78 11.76 5.63
CA ILE A 31 16.76 12.52 6.89
C ILE A 31 16.15 13.92 6.75
N ALA A 32 16.20 14.56 5.58
CA ALA A 32 15.64 15.89 5.31
C ALA A 32 14.20 15.85 4.82
N ALA A 33 13.75 14.72 4.25
CA ALA A 33 12.34 14.45 3.99
C ALA A 33 11.58 14.18 5.31
N LEU A 34 12.24 13.56 6.30
CA LEU A 34 11.66 13.26 7.62
C LEU A 34 11.03 14.48 8.36
N PRO A 35 11.64 15.69 8.46
CA PRO A 35 11.15 16.79 9.28
C PRO A 35 10.18 17.71 8.53
N THR A 36 10.35 17.87 7.21
CA THR A 36 9.46 18.67 6.36
C THR A 36 8.06 18.06 6.27
N ILE A 37 7.93 16.77 6.55
CA ILE A 37 6.69 15.97 6.56
C ILE A 37 6.05 15.89 7.97
N MET A 38 6.75 16.31 9.03
CA MET A 38 6.22 16.34 10.41
C MET A 38 5.44 17.63 10.75
N LYS A 39 5.31 18.59 9.83
CA LYS A 39 4.49 19.79 10.04
C LYS A 39 3.01 19.45 9.91
N LYS A 40 2.48 19.05 11.05
CA LYS A 40 1.07 18.88 11.46
C LYS A 40 0.15 19.97 10.90
N THR A 41 -0.67 19.67 9.91
CA THR A 41 -1.92 20.39 9.67
C THR A 41 -3.05 19.58 10.31
N VAL A 42 -3.49 20.04 11.48
CA VAL A 42 -4.64 19.47 12.19
C VAL A 42 -5.88 19.78 11.38
N ASP A 43 -6.52 18.77 10.82
CA ASP A 43 -7.79 18.93 10.12
C ASP A 43 -8.89 19.33 11.13
N PRO A 44 -9.43 20.57 11.06
CA PRO A 44 -10.37 21.10 12.03
C PRO A 44 -11.76 20.42 11.99
N PHE A 45 -12.02 19.59 10.98
CA PHE A 45 -13.30 18.92 10.77
C PHE A 45 -13.51 17.64 11.58
N SER A 46 -12.44 17.03 12.10
CA SER A 46 -12.51 15.82 12.94
C SER A 46 -13.28 16.05 14.25
N LYS A 47 -13.27 17.29 14.77
CA LYS A 47 -13.96 17.67 16.01
C LYS A 47 -15.49 17.70 15.90
N PHE A 48 -16.05 17.85 14.70
CA PHE A 48 -17.51 17.94 14.53
C PHE A 48 -18.19 16.59 14.44
N ARG A 49 -17.47 15.53 14.05
CA ARG A 49 -18.04 14.18 13.93
C ARG A 49 -18.09 13.42 15.26
N ASP A 50 -17.22 13.79 16.20
CA ASP A 50 -17.27 13.27 17.58
C ASP A 50 -18.35 13.95 18.42
N ALA A 51 -18.80 15.15 18.04
CA ALA A 51 -19.87 15.88 18.71
C ALA A 51 -21.30 15.37 18.36
N THR A 52 -21.46 14.55 17.33
CA THR A 52 -22.78 14.05 16.87
C THR A 52 -23.07 12.60 17.24
N LYS A 53 -22.24 11.97 18.09
CA LYS A 53 -22.52 10.62 18.59
C LYS A 53 -23.54 10.72 19.73
N PRO A 54 -24.78 10.22 19.61
CA PRO A 54 -25.73 10.25 20.71
C PRO A 54 -25.20 9.37 21.85
N THR A 55 -24.83 10.01 22.95
CA THR A 55 -24.57 9.39 24.24
C THR A 55 -25.89 8.85 24.77
N ASN A 56 -26.18 7.58 24.51
CA ASN A 56 -27.34 6.89 25.07
C ASN A 56 -27.04 6.55 26.55
N PRO A 57 -27.68 7.19 27.54
CA PRO A 57 -27.34 6.98 28.95
C PRO A 57 -28.33 6.00 29.54
N SER A 58 -28.17 4.69 29.28
CA SER A 58 -28.89 3.63 30.00
C SER A 58 -28.39 2.25 29.63
N ARG A 59 -27.53 1.65 30.46
CA ARG A 59 -27.65 0.25 30.92
C ARG A 59 -26.58 -0.03 31.98
N ARG A 60 -27.07 -0.11 33.21
CA ARG A 60 -26.42 -0.71 34.38
C ARG A 60 -26.28 -2.22 34.19
N ASP A 61 -25.31 -2.76 34.93
CA ASP A 61 -25.10 -4.15 35.33
C ASP A 61 -24.38 -5.12 34.38
N GLY A 62 -23.10 -5.37 34.70
CA GLY A 62 -22.77 -6.67 35.28
C GLY A 62 -22.19 -7.77 34.37
N GLN A 63 -21.78 -7.50 33.13
CA GLN A 63 -21.04 -8.50 32.33
C GLN A 63 -19.69 -7.96 31.85
N PRO A 64 -18.60 -8.75 31.95
CA PRO A 64 -17.34 -8.35 31.36
C PRO A 64 -17.55 -8.32 29.86
N ALA A 65 -17.54 -7.10 29.30
CA ALA A 65 -17.58 -6.89 27.87
C ALA A 65 -16.55 -7.81 27.22
N LYS A 66 -17.02 -8.74 26.39
CA LYS A 66 -16.17 -9.56 25.51
C LYS A 66 -15.30 -8.57 24.74
N LYS A 67 -14.08 -8.43 25.23
CA LYS A 67 -13.01 -7.67 24.64
C LYS A 67 -12.91 -8.20 23.22
N MET A 68 -13.32 -7.41 22.23
CA MET A 68 -13.10 -7.69 20.82
C MET A 68 -11.59 -7.63 20.56
N LEU A 69 -10.90 -8.66 21.06
CA LEU A 69 -9.52 -8.99 20.82
C LEU A 69 -9.51 -9.79 19.52
N ARG A 70 -9.57 -9.11 18.38
CA ARG A 70 -9.02 -9.57 17.09
C ARG A 70 -9.33 -8.55 15.99
N ALA A 71 -8.38 -7.64 15.80
CA ALA A 71 -7.81 -7.37 14.48
C ALA A 71 -6.56 -6.49 14.67
N GLY A 72 -5.37 -7.10 14.52
CA GLY A 72 -4.19 -6.40 14.03
C GLY A 72 -3.43 -5.48 15.00
N ARG A 73 -2.80 -6.05 16.03
CA ARG A 73 -1.76 -5.42 16.87
C ARG A 73 -0.50 -4.93 16.10
N GLY A 74 -0.51 -5.00 14.76
CA GLY A 74 0.55 -4.53 13.87
C GLY A 74 0.30 -3.17 13.21
N THR A 75 -0.92 -2.61 13.27
CA THR A 75 -1.27 -1.38 12.54
C THR A 75 -1.12 -0.08 13.35
N ASP A 76 -1.03 -0.16 14.68
CA ASP A 76 -0.86 1.01 15.57
C ASP A 76 0.40 1.84 15.24
N LYS A 77 1.43 1.21 14.66
CA LYS A 77 2.65 1.90 14.23
C LYS A 77 2.48 2.60 12.89
N LEU A 78 1.56 2.14 12.05
CA LEU A 78 1.26 2.73 10.74
C LEU A 78 0.35 3.95 10.87
N ASP A 79 -0.47 4.04 11.92
CA ASP A 79 -1.24 5.24 12.27
C ASP A 79 -0.36 6.49 12.46
N LYS A 80 0.89 6.31 12.90
CA LYS A 80 1.86 7.41 13.02
C LYS A 80 2.40 7.91 11.67
N PHE A 81 2.29 7.09 10.62
CA PHE A 81 2.71 7.40 9.26
C PHE A 81 1.53 7.59 8.31
N ALA A 82 0.31 7.68 8.84
CA ALA A 82 -0.92 7.86 8.07
C ALA A 82 -0.84 8.99 7.07
N THR A 83 -0.38 10.15 7.53
CA THR A 83 -0.26 11.38 6.74
C THR A 83 0.78 11.30 5.61
N PHE A 84 1.73 10.36 5.69
CA PHE A 84 2.76 10.15 4.66
C PHE A 84 2.29 9.20 3.55
N LEU A 85 1.40 8.29 3.92
CA LEU A 85 0.97 7.15 3.12
C LEU A 85 -0.43 7.34 2.53
N GLU A 86 -1.07 8.46 2.83
CA GLU A 86 -2.40 8.82 2.35
C GLU A 86 -2.27 9.93 1.30
N PRO A 87 -2.89 9.77 0.11
CA PRO A 87 -3.01 10.84 -0.87
C PRO A 87 -3.56 12.14 -0.27
N LYS A 88 -3.02 13.28 -0.70
CA LYS A 88 -3.28 14.60 -0.11
C LYS A 88 -4.65 15.18 -0.46
N SER A 89 -5.34 14.62 -1.46
CA SER A 89 -6.70 14.99 -1.86
C SER A 89 -7.71 13.94 -1.41
N ALA A 90 -8.86 14.40 -0.88
CA ALA A 90 -9.97 13.52 -0.50
C ALA A 90 -10.49 12.68 -1.69
N GLU A 91 -10.42 13.20 -2.91
CA GLU A 91 -10.82 12.50 -4.12
C GLU A 91 -9.82 11.38 -4.50
N GLU A 92 -8.52 11.65 -4.38
CA GLU A 92 -7.46 10.66 -4.62
C GLU A 92 -7.50 9.54 -3.57
N MET A 93 -7.83 9.88 -2.33
CA MET A 93 -8.06 8.91 -1.26
C MET A 93 -9.28 8.01 -1.55
N SER A 94 -10.36 8.60 -2.06
CA SER A 94 -11.56 7.84 -2.43
C SER A 94 -11.28 6.87 -3.57
N SER A 95 -10.59 7.31 -4.63
CA SER A 95 -10.26 6.47 -5.79
C SER A 95 -9.22 5.40 -5.46
N ALA A 96 -8.21 5.73 -4.66
CA ALA A 96 -7.24 4.76 -4.16
C ALA A 96 -7.91 3.70 -3.28
N ARG A 97 -8.82 4.11 -2.39
CA ARG A 97 -9.60 3.20 -1.55
C ARG A 97 -10.50 2.30 -2.39
N LEU A 98 -11.16 2.84 -3.40
CA LEU A 98 -11.98 2.06 -4.32
C LEU A 98 -11.15 1.01 -5.07
N THR A 99 -9.94 1.38 -5.50
CA THR A 99 -9.01 0.45 -6.15
C THR A 99 -8.59 -0.68 -5.20
N MET A 100 -8.27 -0.35 -3.95
CA MET A 100 -7.94 -1.36 -2.94
C MET A 100 -9.12 -2.28 -2.62
N MET A 101 -10.34 -1.74 -2.53
CA MET A 101 -11.56 -2.53 -2.36
C MET A 101 -11.76 -3.52 -3.51
N ARG A 102 -11.62 -3.07 -4.76
CA ARG A 102 -11.69 -3.93 -5.96
C ARG A 102 -10.62 -5.02 -5.95
N ALA A 103 -9.43 -4.72 -5.42
CA ALA A 103 -8.35 -5.69 -5.28
C ALA A 103 -8.61 -6.74 -4.17
N GLY A 104 -9.64 -6.54 -3.34
CA GLY A 104 -9.96 -7.40 -2.18
C GLY A 104 -9.41 -6.90 -0.85
N TYR A 105 -8.76 -5.75 -0.81
CA TYR A 105 -8.24 -5.14 0.43
C TYR A 105 -9.28 -4.21 1.05
N ARG A 106 -10.23 -4.78 1.79
CA ARG A 106 -11.34 -4.05 2.47
C ARG A 106 -10.93 -3.35 3.77
N GLY A 107 -9.68 -3.50 4.21
CA GLY A 107 -9.17 -2.95 5.46
C GLY A 107 -9.12 -1.40 5.47
N LYS A 108 -9.44 -0.79 6.62
CA LYS A 108 -9.35 0.68 6.82
C LYS A 108 -7.95 1.25 6.51
N ASN A 109 -6.93 0.44 6.69
CA ASN A 109 -5.52 0.80 6.48
C ASN A 109 -4.97 0.32 5.12
N ALA A 110 -5.79 -0.20 4.20
CA ALA A 110 -5.32 -0.81 2.96
C ALA A 110 -4.49 0.14 2.08
N VAL A 111 -5.00 1.35 1.85
CA VAL A 111 -4.31 2.41 1.09
C VAL A 111 -2.97 2.76 1.77
N ARG A 112 -3.01 2.87 3.10
CA ARG A 112 -1.84 3.18 3.91
C ARG A 112 -0.77 2.09 3.81
N THR A 113 -1.16 0.83 3.98
CA THR A 113 -0.25 -0.31 3.88
C THR A 113 0.34 -0.44 2.48
N PHE A 114 -0.45 -0.14 1.44
CA PHE A 114 0.02 -0.14 0.06
C PHE A 114 1.14 0.86 -0.15
N HIS A 115 0.92 2.13 0.21
CA HIS A 115 1.97 3.13 0.10
C HIS A 115 3.17 2.81 1.00
N ALA A 116 2.96 2.20 2.18
CA ALA A 116 4.06 1.82 3.06
C ALA A 116 4.98 0.82 2.38
N VAL A 117 4.39 -0.24 1.82
CA VAL A 117 5.11 -1.27 1.06
C VAL A 117 5.77 -0.66 -0.17
N GLN A 118 5.10 0.26 -0.86
CA GLN A 118 5.65 0.98 -2.02
C GLN A 118 6.92 1.77 -1.68
N PHE A 119 6.91 2.54 -0.59
CA PHE A 119 8.09 3.29 -0.17
C PHE A 119 9.17 2.38 0.40
N ILE A 120 8.82 1.38 1.21
CA ILE A 120 9.78 0.42 1.78
C ILE A 120 10.51 -0.33 0.67
N LEU A 121 9.79 -0.84 -0.33
CA LEU A 121 10.41 -1.54 -1.46
C LEU A 121 11.25 -0.61 -2.31
N GLY A 122 10.77 0.61 -2.61
CA GLY A 122 11.56 1.60 -3.35
C GLY A 122 12.89 1.93 -2.67
N ILE A 123 12.86 2.19 -1.35
CA ILE A 123 14.06 2.46 -0.56
C ILE A 123 14.96 1.22 -0.46
N PHE A 124 14.38 0.05 -0.21
CA PHE A 124 15.14 -1.19 -0.11
C PHE A 124 15.92 -1.49 -1.38
N PHE A 125 15.28 -1.45 -2.55
CA PHE A 125 15.95 -1.69 -3.81
C PHE A 125 16.95 -0.59 -4.17
N LEU A 126 16.69 0.67 -3.79
CA LEU A 126 17.64 1.75 -3.94
C LEU A 126 18.91 1.52 -3.09
N LEU A 127 18.76 1.08 -1.84
CA LEU A 127 19.90 0.73 -0.98
C LEU A 127 20.69 -0.45 -1.55
N VAL A 128 20.01 -1.48 -2.06
CA VAL A 128 20.65 -2.61 -2.75
C VAL A 128 21.43 -2.12 -3.97
N GLY A 129 20.86 -1.20 -4.75
CA GLY A 129 21.54 -0.58 -5.89
C GLY A 129 22.79 0.20 -5.49
N ILE A 130 22.74 0.94 -4.37
CA ILE A 130 23.92 1.64 -3.82
C ILE A 130 24.98 0.63 -3.38
N ILE A 131 24.62 -0.40 -2.60
CA ILE A 131 25.57 -1.42 -2.13
C ILE A 131 26.24 -2.09 -3.33
N TYR A 132 25.46 -2.48 -4.34
CA TYR A 132 26.00 -3.07 -5.55
C TYR A 132 26.93 -2.10 -6.30
N ALA A 133 26.57 -0.82 -6.40
CA ALA A 133 27.42 0.20 -7.03
C ALA A 133 28.77 0.36 -6.31
N ILE A 134 28.80 0.26 -4.97
CA ILE A 134 30.04 0.28 -4.17
C ILE A 134 30.94 -0.92 -4.50
N PHE A 135 30.37 -2.12 -4.58
CA PHE A 135 31.14 -3.31 -4.93
C PHE A 135 31.64 -3.26 -6.38
N ALA A 136 30.81 -2.78 -7.30
CA ALA A 136 31.15 -2.68 -8.71
C ALA A 136 32.28 -1.66 -8.96
N SER A 137 32.23 -0.50 -8.31
CA SER A 137 33.28 0.52 -8.42
C SER A 137 34.62 0.11 -7.80
N ALA A 138 34.63 -0.84 -6.87
CA ALA A 138 35.85 -1.41 -6.32
C ALA A 138 36.62 -2.31 -7.32
N THR A 139 35.95 -2.78 -8.38
CA THR A 139 36.52 -3.70 -9.37
C THR A 139 36.97 -3.05 -10.68
N GLY A 140 36.75 -1.73 -10.87
CA GLY A 140 37.24 -0.99 -12.03
C GLY A 140 36.60 0.40 -12.20
N GLU A 141 37.11 1.19 -13.16
CA GLU A 141 36.54 2.49 -13.53
C GLU A 141 35.23 2.31 -14.31
N ILE A 142 34.12 2.31 -13.58
CA ILE A 142 32.79 2.30 -14.18
C ILE A 142 32.37 3.75 -14.49
N ALA A 143 31.89 3.98 -15.71
CA ALA A 143 31.33 5.27 -16.10
C ALA A 143 30.25 5.73 -15.11
N THR A 144 30.30 7.00 -14.68
CA THR A 144 29.37 7.57 -13.71
C THR A 144 27.90 7.39 -14.13
N THR A 145 27.60 7.47 -15.43
CA THR A 145 26.26 7.22 -15.99
C THR A 145 25.76 5.81 -15.68
N THR A 146 26.64 4.79 -15.79
CA THR A 146 26.30 3.40 -15.51
C THR A 146 26.04 3.19 -14.02
N LEU A 147 26.85 3.80 -13.15
CA LEU A 147 26.64 3.74 -11.70
C LEU A 147 25.29 4.36 -11.29
N VAL A 148 24.94 5.51 -11.87
CA VAL A 148 23.64 6.17 -11.61
C VAL A 148 22.47 5.30 -12.06
N LEU A 149 22.55 4.69 -13.25
CA LEU A 149 21.51 3.79 -13.76
C LEU A 149 21.32 2.57 -12.86
N VAL A 150 22.41 1.97 -12.41
CA VAL A 150 22.40 0.79 -11.53
C VAL A 150 21.78 1.08 -10.16
N ILE A 151 21.85 2.33 -9.68
CA ILE A 151 21.19 2.73 -8.42
C ILE A 151 19.71 3.04 -8.63
N ILE A 152 19.37 3.80 -9.68
CA ILE A 152 18.01 4.30 -9.89
C ILE A 152 17.09 3.20 -10.42
N MET A 153 17.56 2.34 -11.34
CA MET A 153 16.72 1.32 -11.98
C MET A 153 16.08 0.34 -10.98
N PRO A 154 16.83 -0.27 -10.04
CA PRO A 154 16.23 -1.14 -9.02
C PRO A 154 15.25 -0.37 -8.13
N GLY A 155 15.58 0.84 -7.70
CA GLY A 155 14.70 1.67 -6.87
C GLY A 155 13.37 1.98 -7.57
N ALA A 156 13.42 2.32 -8.86
CA ALA A 156 12.23 2.54 -9.68
C ALA A 156 11.38 1.26 -9.80
N ILE A 157 12.01 0.13 -10.09
CA ILE A 157 11.32 -1.18 -10.16
C ILE A 157 10.66 -1.50 -8.81
N GLY A 158 11.39 -1.34 -7.71
CA GLY A 158 10.86 -1.57 -6.36
C GLY A 158 9.66 -0.71 -6.01
N TYR A 159 9.62 0.53 -6.50
CA TYR A 159 8.48 1.43 -6.31
C TYR A 159 7.27 1.08 -7.19
N TYR A 160 7.48 0.66 -8.45
CA TYR A 160 6.37 0.32 -9.36
C TYR A 160 5.80 -1.09 -9.13
N LEU A 161 6.57 -1.99 -8.50
CA LEU A 161 6.19 -3.38 -8.29
C LEU A 161 4.86 -3.55 -7.53
N PRO A 162 4.60 -2.85 -6.40
CA PRO A 162 3.33 -3.01 -5.68
C PRO A 162 2.13 -2.51 -6.49
N LYS A 163 2.31 -1.41 -7.24
CA LYS A 163 1.27 -0.87 -8.12
C LYS A 163 0.85 -1.90 -9.17
N TYR A 164 1.83 -2.47 -9.86
CA TYR A 164 1.59 -3.53 -10.85
C TYR A 164 0.88 -4.74 -10.23
N TRP A 165 1.29 -5.16 -9.03
CA TRP A 165 0.67 -6.29 -8.35
C TRP A 165 -0.79 -6.05 -8.00
N VAL A 166 -1.13 -4.85 -7.49
CA VAL A 166 -2.53 -4.49 -7.18
C VAL A 166 -3.38 -4.48 -8.45
N GLU A 167 -2.89 -3.84 -9.53
CA GLU A 167 -3.60 -3.79 -10.81
C GLU A 167 -3.86 -5.20 -11.36
N ARG A 168 -2.85 -6.08 -11.30
CA ARG A 168 -3.00 -7.49 -11.70
C ARG A 168 -4.01 -8.23 -10.82
N ARG A 169 -4.03 -7.97 -9.51
CA ARG A 169 -5.00 -8.58 -8.60
C ARG A 169 -6.43 -8.13 -8.92
N VAL A 170 -6.65 -6.84 -9.19
CA VAL A 170 -7.95 -6.30 -9.62
C VAL A 170 -8.40 -7.00 -10.90
N GLN A 171 -7.54 -7.06 -11.93
CA GLN A 171 -7.88 -7.70 -13.20
C GLN A 171 -8.20 -9.18 -13.03
N SER A 172 -7.45 -9.89 -12.20
CA SER A 172 -7.70 -11.31 -11.90
C SER A 172 -9.07 -11.52 -11.27
N ARG A 173 -9.44 -10.72 -10.25
CA ARG A 173 -10.76 -10.81 -9.61
C ARG A 173 -11.89 -10.44 -10.57
N GLN A 174 -11.68 -9.41 -11.39
CA GLN A 174 -12.67 -9.00 -12.37
C GLN A 174 -12.96 -10.09 -13.41
N ARG A 175 -11.92 -10.81 -13.87
CA ARG A 175 -12.09 -11.97 -14.76
C ARG A 175 -12.84 -13.09 -14.08
N GLU A 176 -12.41 -13.45 -12.86
CA GLU A 176 -13.07 -14.49 -12.05
C GLU A 176 -14.56 -14.20 -11.83
N ILE A 177 -14.91 -12.94 -11.58
CA ILE A 177 -16.31 -12.49 -11.47
C ILE A 177 -17.05 -12.61 -12.81
N GLN A 178 -16.43 -12.20 -13.93
CA GLN A 178 -17.06 -12.30 -15.25
C GLN A 178 -17.30 -13.75 -15.68
N ASP A 179 -16.33 -14.63 -15.39
CA ASP A 179 -16.39 -16.04 -15.77
C ASP A 179 -17.43 -16.80 -14.92
N GLY A 180 -17.58 -16.46 -13.64
CA GLY A 180 -18.56 -17.09 -12.74
C GLY A 180 -19.97 -16.50 -12.78
N PHE A 181 -20.16 -15.35 -13.43
CA PHE A 181 -21.46 -14.65 -13.44
C PHE A 181 -22.58 -15.43 -14.15
N PRO A 182 -22.36 -16.06 -15.32
CA PRO A 182 -23.40 -16.86 -15.97
C PRO A 182 -23.85 -18.05 -15.11
N ASP A 183 -22.90 -18.76 -14.50
CA ASP A 183 -23.17 -19.91 -13.62
C ASP A 183 -23.98 -19.48 -12.39
N ALA A 184 -23.62 -18.34 -11.78
CA ALA A 184 -24.40 -17.76 -10.69
C ALA A 184 -25.85 -17.43 -11.10
N LEU A 185 -26.08 -16.92 -12.30
CA LEU A 185 -27.43 -16.63 -12.80
C LEU A 185 -28.25 -17.90 -13.02
N ASP A 186 -27.63 -18.96 -13.55
CA ASP A 186 -28.30 -20.25 -13.75
C ASP A 186 -28.71 -20.88 -12.42
N MET A 187 -27.83 -20.86 -11.41
CA MET A 187 -28.17 -21.35 -10.07
C MET A 187 -29.25 -20.50 -9.40
N LEU A 188 -29.22 -19.17 -9.58
CA LEU A 188 -30.24 -18.26 -9.06
C LEU A 188 -31.60 -18.52 -9.71
N LEU A 189 -31.64 -18.77 -11.02
CA LEU A 189 -32.86 -19.11 -11.75
C LEU A 189 -33.51 -20.36 -11.15
N VAL A 190 -32.74 -21.43 -10.96
CA VAL A 190 -33.24 -22.68 -10.34
C VAL A 190 -33.75 -22.43 -8.92
N CYS A 191 -33.09 -21.57 -8.13
CA CYS A 191 -33.56 -21.21 -6.79
C CYS A 191 -34.92 -20.50 -6.82
N VAL A 192 -35.12 -19.59 -7.78
CA VAL A 192 -36.39 -18.85 -7.95
C VAL A 192 -37.49 -19.75 -8.49
N GLU A 193 -37.19 -20.64 -9.45
CA GLU A 193 -38.14 -21.64 -9.96
C GLU A 193 -38.61 -22.61 -8.86
N ALA A 194 -37.74 -22.93 -7.91
CA ALA A 194 -38.06 -23.73 -6.73
C ALA A 194 -38.86 -22.95 -5.65
N GLY A 195 -39.14 -21.67 -5.86
CA GLY A 195 -39.93 -20.83 -4.96
C GLY A 195 -39.14 -20.22 -3.80
N GLN A 196 -37.80 -20.17 -3.86
CA GLN A 196 -36.99 -19.44 -2.88
C GLN A 196 -37.08 -17.92 -3.12
N SER A 197 -36.98 -17.11 -2.06
CA SER A 197 -36.82 -15.67 -2.23
C SER A 197 -35.44 -15.34 -2.81
N LEU A 198 -35.33 -14.23 -3.56
CA LEU A 198 -34.08 -13.83 -4.20
C LEU A 198 -32.93 -13.69 -3.19
N ASP A 199 -33.19 -13.08 -2.02
CA ASP A 199 -32.19 -12.91 -0.95
C ASP A 199 -31.67 -14.26 -0.43
N GLN A 200 -32.54 -15.27 -0.29
CA GLN A 200 -32.15 -16.61 0.11
C GLN A 200 -31.38 -17.33 -1.00
N GLY A 201 -31.78 -17.13 -2.26
CA GLY A 201 -31.08 -17.63 -3.43
C GLY A 201 -29.64 -17.13 -3.48
N ILE A 202 -29.42 -15.82 -3.31
CA ILE A 202 -28.09 -15.20 -3.35
C ILE A 202 -27.16 -15.78 -2.27
N ILE A 203 -27.64 -15.93 -1.03
CA ILE A 203 -26.84 -16.51 0.07
C ILE A 203 -26.54 -18.00 -0.17
N ARG A 204 -27.43 -18.72 -0.84
CA ARG A 204 -27.20 -20.13 -1.19
C ARG A 204 -26.18 -20.25 -2.32
N VAL A 205 -26.33 -19.44 -3.37
CA VAL A 205 -25.44 -19.41 -4.52
C VAL A 205 -24.05 -18.95 -4.11
N SER A 206 -23.91 -17.97 -3.20
CA SER A 206 -22.59 -17.55 -2.70
C SER A 206 -21.81 -18.69 -2.04
N LYS A 207 -22.50 -19.56 -1.29
CA LYS A 207 -21.88 -20.73 -0.65
C LYS A 207 -21.45 -21.78 -1.67
N GLU A 208 -22.27 -22.06 -2.67
CA GLU A 208 -21.93 -23.04 -3.71
C GLU A 208 -20.76 -22.56 -4.57
N LEU A 209 -20.79 -21.29 -4.96
CA LEU A 209 -19.80 -20.66 -5.82
C LEU A 209 -18.46 -20.39 -5.11
N SER A 210 -18.42 -20.46 -3.77
CA SER A 210 -17.22 -20.17 -2.97
C SER A 210 -16.01 -21.03 -3.32
N SER A 211 -16.23 -22.24 -3.84
CA SER A 211 -15.16 -23.17 -4.24
C SER A 211 -14.61 -22.89 -5.64
N GLY A 212 -15.45 -22.44 -6.57
CA GLY A 212 -15.08 -22.17 -7.97
C GLY A 212 -14.68 -20.72 -8.22
N TYR A 213 -15.50 -19.78 -7.76
CA TYR A 213 -15.35 -18.35 -7.95
C TYR A 213 -15.43 -17.60 -6.61
N PRO A 214 -14.44 -17.76 -5.71
CA PRO A 214 -14.43 -17.11 -4.40
C PRO A 214 -14.56 -15.58 -4.49
N ALA A 215 -13.98 -14.94 -5.50
CA ALA A 215 -14.09 -13.49 -5.67
C ALA A 215 -15.53 -13.02 -5.91
N LEU A 216 -16.36 -13.83 -6.59
CA LEU A 216 -17.77 -13.55 -6.85
C LEU A 216 -18.63 -13.90 -5.64
N ALA A 217 -18.35 -15.03 -4.98
CA ALA A 217 -19.00 -15.42 -3.73
C ALA A 217 -18.87 -14.33 -2.64
N GLU A 218 -17.68 -13.73 -2.49
CA GLU A 218 -17.42 -12.64 -1.56
C GLU A 218 -18.21 -11.34 -1.83
N GLU A 219 -18.75 -11.15 -3.04
CA GLU A 219 -19.57 -9.99 -3.40
C GLU A 219 -21.07 -10.28 -3.21
N PHE A 220 -21.46 -11.55 -3.09
CA PHE A 220 -22.83 -11.98 -2.77
C PHE A 220 -23.08 -12.17 -1.26
N GLU A 221 -22.03 -12.23 -0.45
CA GLU A 221 -22.09 -12.25 1.02
C GLU A 221 -22.22 -10.86 1.63
#